data_AF-A0AAD6BU22-F1
#
_entry.id   AF-A0AAD6BU22-F1
#
_cell.length_a   1.000
_cell.length_b   1.000
_cell.length_c   1.000
_cell.angle_alpha   90.00
_cell.angle_beta   90.00
_cell.angle_gamma   90.00
#
_symmetry.space_group_name_H-M   'P 1'
#
loop_
_entity.id
_entity.type
_entity.pdbx_description
1 polymer ?
#
loop_
_entity_poly.entity_id
_entity_poly.type
_entity_poly.pdbx_seq_one_letter_code
_entity_poly.pdbx_strand_id
1 'polypeptide(L)'
;MSNMPSSNENFTTKGVLTDEEITWLEKMSIIEPVSFESKHTGVCTVTPDRLQTKPWLLQHAPDPTEDNDIDAGKPYQVNILLAKESISVLEFLGFKLVAARELWSGFTRQTSSPKPVDFMDYVYEHISLLQTPTFRTMDVEKALLLMGLERDFEHTLFDLRFSVQAKSKGLYAKVKHIFGDRYARICWYHKALKEQAGWYHRALMSDVIKHYAC
;
A
#
# COMPACT_ATOMS: atom_id res chain seq x y z
N MET A 1 10.27 46.58 -2.58
CA MET A 1 9.05 46.23 -1.81
C MET A 1 8.02 45.75 -2.81
N SER A 2 7.41 44.57 -2.77
CA SER A 2 7.61 43.35 -1.99
C SER A 2 6.79 42.25 -2.69
N ASN A 3 7.39 41.06 -2.77
CA ASN A 3 6.75 39.74 -2.74
C ASN A 3 5.71 39.38 -3.82
N MET A 4 6.21 38.97 -5.00
CA MET A 4 5.59 37.84 -5.68
C MET A 4 5.85 36.58 -4.85
N PRO A 5 4.83 35.82 -4.42
CA PRO A 5 5.07 34.49 -3.88
C PRO A 5 5.58 33.60 -5.01
N SER A 6 6.85 33.24 -4.88
CA SER A 6 7.56 32.22 -5.63
C SER A 6 6.70 30.96 -5.79
N SER A 7 6.39 30.62 -7.04
CA SER A 7 5.75 29.38 -7.47
C SER A 7 6.68 28.17 -7.28
N ASN A 8 7.05 27.87 -6.04
CA ASN A 8 7.83 26.71 -5.65
C ASN A 8 7.21 26.11 -4.39
N GLU A 9 6.19 25.26 -4.56
CA GLU A 9 5.96 24.21 -3.58
C GLU A 9 5.87 22.87 -4.30
N ASN A 10 6.80 22.01 -3.89
CA ASN A 10 7.16 20.76 -4.50
C ASN A 10 6.01 19.75 -4.38
N PHE A 11 5.13 19.68 -5.38
CA PHE A 11 4.40 18.43 -5.63
C PHE A 11 5.39 17.39 -6.15
N THR A 12 6.14 16.85 -5.19
CA THR A 12 7.22 15.91 -5.41
C THR A 12 6.60 14.65 -5.96
N THR A 13 6.89 14.37 -7.23
CA THR A 13 6.24 13.34 -8.04
C THR A 13 6.70 11.92 -7.69
N LYS A 14 7.27 11.69 -6.51
CA LYS A 14 7.67 10.36 -6.02
C LYS A 14 7.56 10.27 -4.51
N GLY A 15 7.00 9.17 -4.03
CA GLY A 15 6.94 8.84 -2.60
C GLY A 15 5.54 9.00 -2.04
N VAL A 16 5.42 9.35 -0.78
CA VAL A 16 4.21 9.20 0.07
C VAL A 16 3.25 10.39 -0.10
N LEU A 17 1.95 10.22 0.20
CA LEU A 17 0.99 11.34 0.28
C LEU A 17 1.43 12.36 1.34
N THR A 18 1.41 13.65 1.02
CA THR A 18 1.69 14.72 2.00
C THR A 18 0.49 14.99 2.89
N ASP A 19 0.70 15.59 4.08
CA ASP A 19 -0.41 15.97 4.98
C ASP A 19 -1.40 16.93 4.31
N GLU A 20 -0.92 17.80 3.42
CA GLU A 20 -1.75 18.67 2.61
C GLU A 20 -2.60 17.89 1.60
N GLU A 21 -1.99 16.92 0.88
CA GLU A 21 -2.70 16.04 -0.04
C GLU A 21 -3.78 15.23 0.69
N ILE A 22 -3.48 14.70 1.88
CA ILE A 22 -4.45 14.00 2.73
C ILE A 22 -5.59 14.93 3.13
N THR A 23 -5.28 16.12 3.63
CA THR A 23 -6.29 17.12 4.04
C THR A 23 -7.22 17.50 2.87
N TRP A 24 -6.67 17.63 1.66
CA TRP A 24 -7.46 17.88 0.46
C TRP A 24 -8.40 16.73 0.13
N LEU A 25 -7.91 15.49 0.21
CA LEU A 25 -8.70 14.30 -0.06
C LEU A 25 -9.83 14.12 0.98
N GLU A 26 -9.58 14.43 2.26
CA GLU A 26 -10.59 14.40 3.33
C GLU A 26 -11.69 15.45 3.11
N LYS A 27 -11.31 16.70 2.79
CA LYS A 27 -12.27 17.79 2.50
C LYS A 27 -13.20 17.44 1.33
N MET A 28 -12.71 16.66 0.37
CA MET A 28 -13.47 16.22 -0.79
C MET A 28 -14.25 14.92 -0.55
N SER A 29 -14.21 14.37 0.68
CA SER A 29 -14.80 13.07 1.01
C SER A 29 -14.29 11.93 0.11
N ILE A 30 -13.11 12.06 -0.49
CA ILE A 30 -12.50 10.99 -1.29
C ILE A 30 -11.98 9.90 -0.35
N ILE A 31 -11.43 10.35 0.78
CA ILE A 31 -11.00 9.51 1.87
C ILE A 31 -11.79 9.85 3.13
N GLU A 32 -12.05 8.85 3.97
CA GLU A 32 -12.59 9.11 5.30
C GLU A 32 -11.56 9.85 6.18
N PRO A 33 -12.01 10.74 7.09
CA PRO A 33 -11.11 11.46 7.98
C PRO A 33 -10.29 10.48 8.82
N VAL A 34 -8.98 10.57 8.73
CA VAL A 34 -8.09 9.67 9.46
C VAL A 34 -7.86 10.28 10.84
N SER A 35 -8.32 9.58 11.89
CA SER A 35 -8.08 10.02 13.27
C SER A 35 -6.57 10.22 13.53
N PHE A 36 -6.21 11.14 14.43
CA PHE A 36 -4.80 11.39 14.77
C PHE A 36 -4.08 10.13 15.29
N GLU A 37 -4.80 9.22 15.96
CA GLU A 37 -4.26 7.93 16.43
C GLU A 37 -3.99 6.97 15.27
N SER A 38 -4.78 7.04 14.20
CA SER A 38 -4.58 6.26 12.98
C SER A 38 -3.54 6.83 12.01
N LYS A 39 -2.91 7.98 12.30
CA LYS A 39 -1.74 8.44 11.54
C LYS A 39 -0.57 7.46 11.62
N HIS A 40 -0.55 6.62 12.66
CA HIS A 40 0.46 5.58 12.86
C HIS A 40 0.05 4.19 12.33
N THR A 41 -1.25 3.91 12.19
CA THR A 41 -1.74 2.70 11.50
C THR A 41 -1.84 2.91 10.00
N GLY A 42 -1.98 4.16 9.54
CA GLY A 42 -1.80 4.54 8.15
C GLY A 42 -2.76 3.85 7.20
N VAL A 43 -4.01 3.57 7.59
CA VAL A 43 -5.04 2.98 6.73
C VAL A 43 -6.16 3.99 6.54
N CYS A 44 -6.63 4.14 5.32
CA CYS A 44 -7.65 5.07 4.90
C CYS A 44 -8.69 4.33 4.05
N THR A 45 -9.97 4.50 4.38
CA THR A 45 -11.07 3.91 3.60
C THR A 45 -11.37 4.76 2.38
N VAL A 46 -11.42 4.15 1.20
CA VAL A 46 -11.71 4.83 -0.07
C VAL A 46 -12.79 4.08 -0.83
N THR A 47 -13.73 4.82 -1.41
CA THR A 47 -14.70 4.26 -2.36
C THR A 47 -14.10 4.26 -3.76
N PRO A 48 -13.88 3.10 -4.42
CA PRO A 48 -13.24 3.04 -5.74
C PRO A 48 -13.99 3.79 -6.84
N ASP A 49 -15.31 3.92 -6.72
CA ASP A 49 -16.15 4.69 -7.63
C ASP A 49 -15.71 6.17 -7.64
N ARG A 50 -15.20 6.67 -6.50
CA ARG A 50 -14.67 8.03 -6.34
C ARG A 50 -13.23 8.17 -6.85
N LEU A 51 -12.48 7.07 -6.96
CA LEU A 51 -11.14 7.07 -7.59
C LEU A 51 -11.21 7.17 -9.13
N GLN A 52 -12.41 7.09 -9.74
CA GLN A 52 -12.63 7.12 -11.19
C GLN A 52 -11.70 6.17 -11.98
N THR A 53 -11.32 5.06 -11.37
CA THR A 53 -10.38 4.09 -11.96
C THR A 53 -11.10 3.04 -12.79
N LYS A 54 -10.51 2.62 -13.91
CA LYS A 54 -11.10 1.62 -14.82
C LYS A 54 -11.40 0.30 -14.07
N PRO A 55 -12.59 -0.30 -14.23
CA PRO A 55 -13.07 -1.46 -13.44
C PRO A 55 -12.18 -2.71 -13.48
N TRP A 56 -11.43 -2.94 -14.56
CA TRP A 56 -10.65 -4.17 -14.71
C TRP A 56 -9.46 -4.29 -13.74
N LEU A 57 -9.05 -3.20 -13.09
CA LEU A 57 -7.97 -3.21 -12.09
C LEU A 57 -8.45 -3.55 -10.67
N LEU A 58 -9.76 -3.47 -10.42
CA LEU A 58 -10.40 -3.89 -9.16
C LEU A 58 -10.63 -5.41 -9.08
N GLN A 59 -10.36 -6.16 -10.16
CA GLN A 59 -10.43 -7.63 -10.21
C GLN A 59 -9.44 -8.34 -9.26
N HIS A 60 -8.59 -7.57 -8.58
CA HIS A 60 -7.51 -8.06 -7.74
C HIS A 60 -7.61 -7.62 -6.28
N ALA A 61 -8.67 -6.91 -5.87
CA ALA A 61 -8.92 -6.69 -4.45
C ALA A 61 -9.00 -8.06 -3.72
N PRO A 62 -8.60 -8.15 -2.44
CA PRO A 62 -9.02 -9.28 -1.62
C PRO A 62 -10.53 -9.41 -1.83
N ASP A 63 -11.02 -10.63 -2.11
CA ASP A 63 -12.45 -10.87 -2.04
C ASP A 63 -12.90 -10.25 -0.71
N PRO A 64 -13.95 -9.41 -0.70
CA PRO A 64 -14.50 -8.95 0.55
C PRO A 64 -14.74 -10.23 1.35
N THR A 65 -14.02 -10.37 2.46
CA THR A 65 -14.28 -11.37 3.49
C THR A 65 -15.78 -11.63 3.51
N GLU A 66 -16.18 -12.88 3.26
CA GLU A 66 -17.57 -13.36 3.05
C GLU A 66 -18.54 -13.08 4.23
N ASP A 67 -18.25 -12.08 5.07
CA ASP A 67 -18.93 -11.82 6.34
C ASP A 67 -19.46 -10.37 6.46
N ASN A 68 -19.33 -9.54 5.42
CA ASN A 68 -20.09 -8.29 5.36
C ASN A 68 -21.21 -8.47 4.35
N ASP A 69 -22.42 -8.73 4.88
CA ASP A 69 -23.70 -8.55 4.20
C ASP A 69 -23.57 -7.41 3.17
N ILE A 70 -23.62 -7.76 1.89
CA ILE A 70 -23.67 -6.80 0.80
C ILE A 70 -25.04 -6.12 0.90
N ASP A 71 -25.09 -5.11 1.74
CA ASP A 71 -26.22 -4.21 1.94
C ASP A 71 -26.39 -3.45 0.62
N ALA A 72 -27.34 -3.94 -0.19
CA ALA A 72 -27.58 -3.50 -1.56
C ALA A 72 -27.82 -1.98 -1.58
N GLY A 73 -26.79 -1.19 -1.89
CA GLY A 73 -26.85 0.27 -1.96
C GLY A 73 -25.68 1.00 -1.30
N LYS A 74 -24.83 0.34 -0.52
CA LYS A 74 -23.59 0.96 0.00
C LYS A 74 -22.45 0.83 -1.01
N PRO A 75 -21.74 1.93 -1.34
CA PRO A 75 -20.60 1.87 -2.24
C PRO A 75 -19.48 1.05 -1.62
N TYR A 76 -18.84 0.20 -2.43
CA TYR A 76 -17.73 -0.65 -1.98
C TYR A 76 -16.60 0.22 -1.42
N GLN A 77 -15.99 -0.22 -0.32
CA GLN A 77 -14.95 0.49 0.40
C GLN A 77 -13.67 -0.34 0.43
N VAL A 78 -12.52 0.31 0.19
CA VAL A 78 -11.20 -0.29 0.18
C VAL A 78 -10.32 0.41 1.18
N ASN A 79 -9.66 -0.37 2.03
CA ASN A 79 -8.62 0.10 2.93
C ASN A 79 -7.31 0.30 2.16
N ILE A 80 -6.85 1.54 2.10
CA ILE A 80 -5.60 1.95 1.45
C ILE A 80 -4.59 2.36 2.50
N LEU A 81 -3.37 1.83 2.39
CA LEU A 81 -2.26 2.27 3.22
C LEU A 81 -1.78 3.64 2.78
N LEU A 82 -1.68 4.61 3.69
CA LEU A 82 -1.18 5.97 3.47
C LEU A 82 0.34 6.06 3.51
N ALA A 83 1.01 5.14 4.21
CA ALA A 83 2.46 5.03 4.22
C ALA A 83 2.94 3.96 3.23
N LYS A 84 4.13 4.15 2.64
CA LYS A 84 4.81 3.12 1.85
C LYS A 84 5.62 2.15 2.69
N GLU A 85 5.96 2.56 3.91
CA GLU A 85 6.77 1.79 4.84
C GLU A 85 6.16 1.93 6.23
N SER A 86 5.72 0.83 6.82
CA SER A 86 5.17 0.77 8.18
C SER A 86 4.93 -0.68 8.59
N ILE A 87 4.56 -0.90 9.86
CA ILE A 87 4.06 -2.19 10.34
C ILE A 87 2.84 -2.63 9.53
N SER A 88 1.89 -1.73 9.28
CA SER A 88 0.68 -2.01 8.51
C SER A 88 0.97 -2.41 7.06
N VAL A 89 2.03 -1.88 6.46
CA VAL A 89 2.50 -2.31 5.13
C VAL A 89 2.96 -3.76 5.19
N LEU A 90 3.75 -4.15 6.21
CA LEU A 90 4.18 -5.53 6.39
C LEU A 90 2.98 -6.48 6.61
N GLU A 91 1.98 -6.06 7.39
CA GLU A 91 0.74 -6.82 7.56
C GLU A 91 -0.01 -7.00 6.23
N PHE A 92 -0.14 -5.92 5.45
CA PHE A 92 -0.76 -6.00 4.12
C PHE A 92 0.01 -6.91 3.15
N LEU A 93 1.35 -6.93 3.23
CA LEU A 93 2.16 -7.88 2.47
C LEU A 93 1.85 -9.34 2.86
N GLY A 94 1.38 -9.60 4.08
CA GLY A 94 0.93 -10.91 4.55
C GLY A 94 1.65 -11.41 5.80
N PHE A 95 2.43 -10.56 6.48
CA PHE A 95 3.02 -10.90 7.76
C PHE A 95 1.99 -10.79 8.89
N LYS A 96 2.06 -11.68 9.87
CA LYS A 96 1.35 -11.51 11.14
C LYS A 96 1.86 -10.27 11.86
N LEU A 97 0.98 -9.59 12.60
CA LEU A 97 1.33 -8.39 13.39
C LEU A 97 2.60 -8.53 14.23
N VAL A 98 2.80 -9.68 14.88
CA VAL A 98 4.00 -9.94 15.70
C VAL A 98 5.27 -9.90 14.85
N ALA A 99 5.29 -10.64 13.74
CA ALA A 99 6.42 -10.67 12.81
C ALA A 99 6.63 -9.33 12.12
N ALA A 100 5.54 -8.64 11.75
CA ALA A 100 5.57 -7.29 11.18
C ALA A 100 6.25 -6.29 12.13
N ARG A 101 5.93 -6.34 13.44
CA ARG A 101 6.58 -5.48 14.46
C ARG A 101 8.07 -5.76 14.59
N GLU A 102 8.47 -7.03 14.60
CA GLU A 102 9.87 -7.43 14.69
C GLU A 102 10.67 -6.97 13.47
N LEU A 103 10.13 -7.21 12.27
CA LEU A 103 10.72 -6.77 11.01
C LEU A 103 10.84 -5.25 10.94
N TRP A 104 9.80 -4.52 11.35
CA TRP A 104 9.84 -3.07 11.37
C TRP A 104 10.91 -2.54 12.34
N SER A 105 11.03 -3.15 13.53
CA SER A 105 12.10 -2.79 14.47
C SER A 105 13.49 -3.08 13.88
N GLY A 106 13.65 -4.19 13.16
CA GLY A 106 14.91 -4.53 12.50
C GLY A 106 15.26 -3.55 11.38
N PHE A 107 14.30 -3.23 10.52
CA PHE A 107 14.45 -2.27 9.42
C PHE A 107 14.84 -0.87 9.94
N THR A 108 14.11 -0.34 10.92
CA THR A 108 14.35 1.00 11.46
C THR A 108 15.70 1.15 12.16
N ARG A 109 16.27 0.05 12.70
CA ARG A 109 17.66 0.04 13.20
C ARG A 109 18.67 0.12 12.06
N GLN A 110 18.41 -0.56 10.94
CA GLN A 110 19.30 -0.55 9.77
C GLN A 110 19.25 0.76 8.98
N THR A 111 18.11 1.47 8.96
CA THR A 111 18.01 2.80 8.31
C THR A 111 18.87 3.85 9.01
N SER A 112 19.23 3.62 10.28
CA SER A 112 20.21 4.44 11.02
C SER A 112 21.68 4.10 10.66
N SER A 113 21.91 3.15 9.75
CA SER A 113 23.24 2.75 9.31
C SER A 113 23.75 3.63 8.14
N PRO A 114 25.07 3.64 7.86
CA PRO A 114 25.66 4.46 6.80
C PRO A 114 25.17 4.12 5.38
N LYS A 115 24.54 2.95 5.19
CA LYS A 115 23.96 2.50 3.92
C LYS A 115 22.54 2.03 4.20
N PRO A 116 21.55 2.94 4.20
CA PRO A 116 20.16 2.56 4.38
C PRO A 116 19.75 1.59 3.26
N VAL A 117 19.14 0.47 3.67
CA VAL A 117 18.60 -0.54 2.75
C VAL A 117 17.19 -0.10 2.33
N ASP A 118 16.82 -0.35 1.07
CA ASP A 118 15.44 -0.14 0.62
C ASP A 118 14.47 -1.07 1.37
N PHE A 119 13.28 -0.59 1.69
CA PHE A 119 12.30 -1.34 2.46
C PHE A 119 11.96 -2.70 1.85
N MET A 120 11.70 -2.76 0.54
CA MET A 120 11.36 -4.03 -0.11
C MET A 120 12.57 -4.93 -0.29
N ASP A 121 13.77 -4.37 -0.46
CA ASP A 121 15.00 -5.16 -0.47
C ASP A 121 15.24 -5.82 0.90
N TYR A 122 14.99 -5.10 2.01
CA TYR A 122 15.05 -5.65 3.36
C TYR A 122 14.03 -6.79 3.56
N VAL A 123 12.79 -6.59 3.10
CA VAL A 123 11.76 -7.64 3.16
C VAL A 123 12.16 -8.86 2.32
N TYR A 124 12.72 -8.65 1.13
CA TYR A 124 13.19 -9.73 0.27
C TYR A 124 14.40 -10.47 0.82
N GLU A 125 15.29 -9.78 1.53
CA GLU A 125 16.38 -10.39 2.27
C GLU A 125 15.83 -11.28 3.38
N HIS A 126 14.85 -10.82 4.15
CA HIS A 126 14.22 -11.64 5.18
C HIS A 126 13.64 -12.95 4.62
N ILE A 127 12.84 -12.88 3.55
CA ILE A 127 12.26 -14.09 2.94
C ILE A 127 13.27 -14.94 2.16
N SER A 128 14.51 -14.47 1.94
CA SER A 128 15.55 -15.25 1.28
C SER A 128 15.91 -16.53 2.06
N LEU A 129 15.58 -16.60 3.35
CA LEU A 129 15.68 -17.81 4.17
C LEU A 129 14.94 -19.00 3.55
N LEU A 130 13.84 -18.76 2.81
CA LEU A 130 13.11 -19.78 2.07
C LEU A 130 13.94 -20.46 0.97
N GLN A 131 15.06 -19.87 0.57
CA GLN A 131 15.99 -20.45 -0.39
C GLN A 131 17.01 -21.39 0.25
N THR A 132 17.11 -21.44 1.58
CA THR A 132 18.07 -22.28 2.28
C THR A 132 17.66 -23.76 2.22
N PRO A 133 18.61 -24.71 2.34
CA PRO A 133 18.30 -26.14 2.33
C PRO A 133 17.25 -26.52 3.37
N THR A 134 17.31 -25.92 4.57
CA THR A 134 16.37 -26.16 5.68
C THR A 134 14.93 -25.87 5.29
N PHE A 135 14.67 -24.76 4.61
CA PHE A 135 13.32 -24.38 4.21
C PHE A 135 12.87 -25.06 2.91
N ARG A 136 13.80 -25.48 2.04
CA ARG A 136 13.45 -26.20 0.79
C ARG A 136 12.90 -27.60 1.03
N THR A 137 13.34 -28.27 2.10
CA THR A 137 12.86 -29.61 2.47
C THR A 137 11.69 -29.56 3.46
N MET A 138 11.36 -28.37 3.96
CA MET A 138 10.26 -28.16 4.87
C MET A 138 8.93 -28.13 4.11
N ASP A 139 7.88 -28.60 4.78
CA ASP A 139 6.51 -28.40 4.31
C ASP A 139 6.21 -26.90 4.12
N VAL A 140 5.40 -26.57 3.10
CA VAL A 140 5.12 -25.19 2.70
C VAL A 140 4.42 -24.42 3.82
N GLU A 141 3.37 -24.98 4.43
CA GLU A 141 2.63 -24.33 5.50
C GLU A 141 3.57 -23.99 6.67
N LYS A 142 4.39 -24.97 7.07
CA LYS A 142 5.35 -24.81 8.16
C LYS A 142 6.42 -23.77 7.83
N ALA A 143 6.91 -23.74 6.59
CA ALA A 143 7.88 -22.75 6.14
C ALA A 143 7.31 -21.33 6.22
N LEU A 144 6.08 -21.11 5.73
CA LEU A 144 5.40 -19.81 5.77
C LEU A 144 5.13 -19.37 7.21
N LEU A 145 4.69 -20.31 8.06
CA LEU A 145 4.43 -20.05 9.47
C LEU A 145 5.70 -19.58 10.20
N LEU A 146 6.85 -20.23 9.97
CA LEU A 146 8.13 -19.83 10.56
C LEU A 146 8.65 -18.50 10.02
N MET A 147 8.29 -18.14 8.79
CA MET A 147 8.52 -16.81 8.23
C MET A 147 7.57 -15.74 8.79
N GLY A 148 6.66 -16.12 9.69
CA GLY A 148 5.71 -15.20 10.30
C GLY A 148 4.57 -14.77 9.37
N LEU A 149 4.30 -15.53 8.30
CA LEU A 149 3.22 -15.23 7.36
C LEU A 149 1.86 -15.73 7.86
N GLU A 150 0.80 -15.05 7.48
CA GLU A 150 -0.57 -15.45 7.76
C GLU A 150 -0.96 -16.72 7.02
N ARG A 151 -1.89 -17.51 7.59
CA ARG A 151 -2.37 -18.74 6.96
C ARG A 151 -3.06 -18.43 5.63
N ASP A 152 -3.81 -17.34 5.56
CA ASP A 152 -4.54 -16.94 4.35
C ASP A 152 -3.61 -16.57 3.19
N PHE A 153 -2.34 -16.27 3.49
CA PHE A 153 -1.31 -16.10 2.48
C PHE A 153 -1.09 -17.39 1.67
N GLU A 154 -1.26 -18.56 2.28
CA GLU A 154 -1.12 -19.85 1.62
C GLU A 154 -2.16 -20.02 0.50
N HIS A 155 -3.40 -19.62 0.73
CA HIS A 155 -4.44 -19.65 -0.30
C HIS A 155 -4.05 -18.81 -1.53
N THR A 156 -3.34 -17.68 -1.31
CA THR A 156 -2.84 -16.83 -2.40
C THR A 156 -1.73 -17.53 -3.22
N LEU A 157 -0.95 -18.44 -2.63
CA LEU A 157 0.10 -19.17 -3.35
C LEU A 157 -0.46 -20.16 -4.39
N PHE A 158 -1.66 -20.68 -4.16
CA PHE A 158 -2.30 -21.69 -5.00
C PHE A 158 -3.36 -21.10 -5.94
N ASP A 159 -3.63 -19.80 -5.85
CA ASP A 159 -4.47 -19.10 -6.80
C ASP A 159 -3.91 -19.24 -8.23
N LEU A 160 -4.79 -19.64 -9.14
CA LEU A 160 -4.49 -19.91 -10.55
C LEU A 160 -3.79 -18.72 -11.24
N ARG A 161 -4.06 -17.49 -10.80
CA ARG A 161 -3.45 -16.25 -11.31
C ARG A 161 -1.94 -16.20 -11.07
N PHE A 162 -1.50 -16.65 -9.90
CA PHE A 162 -0.07 -16.77 -9.58
C PHE A 162 0.50 -18.11 -10.09
N SER A 163 -0.34 -19.13 -10.28
CA SER A 163 0.05 -20.47 -10.73
C SER A 163 0.78 -20.50 -12.09
N VAL A 164 0.42 -19.61 -13.04
CA VAL A 164 1.00 -19.62 -14.40
C VAL A 164 2.47 -19.21 -14.40
N GLN A 165 2.87 -18.25 -13.55
CA GLN A 165 4.28 -17.90 -13.35
C GLN A 165 4.97 -18.74 -12.25
N ALA A 166 4.20 -19.40 -11.39
CA ALA A 166 4.68 -20.17 -10.25
C ALA A 166 4.95 -21.66 -10.54
N LYS A 167 4.44 -22.22 -11.64
CA LYS A 167 4.61 -23.66 -11.99
C LYS A 167 6.08 -24.12 -12.08
N SER A 168 7.04 -23.22 -12.29
CA SER A 168 8.47 -23.53 -12.37
C SER A 168 9.34 -22.89 -11.29
N LYS A 169 8.75 -22.13 -10.36
CA LYS A 169 9.50 -21.29 -9.42
C LYS A 169 9.33 -21.81 -7.98
N GLY A 170 10.45 -22.01 -7.28
CA GLY A 170 10.46 -22.46 -5.88
C GLY A 170 9.74 -21.50 -4.93
N LEU A 171 9.46 -21.94 -3.69
CA LEU A 171 8.63 -21.22 -2.72
C LEU A 171 9.03 -19.74 -2.55
N TYR A 172 10.32 -19.44 -2.38
CA TYR A 172 10.84 -18.07 -2.32
C TYR A 172 10.35 -17.18 -3.47
N ALA A 173 10.43 -17.67 -4.70
CA ALA A 173 10.10 -16.88 -5.87
C ALA A 173 8.59 -16.63 -5.99
N LYS A 174 7.76 -17.54 -5.46
CA LYS A 174 6.31 -17.32 -5.33
C LYS A 174 6.00 -16.25 -4.29
N VAL A 175 6.56 -16.37 -3.10
CA VAL A 175 6.38 -15.39 -2.00
C VAL A 175 6.86 -14.00 -2.43
N LYS A 176 8.06 -13.91 -3.02
CA LYS A 176 8.62 -12.67 -3.57
C LYS A 176 7.70 -12.03 -4.59
N HIS A 177 7.12 -12.82 -5.49
CA HIS A 177 6.22 -12.29 -6.52
C HIS A 177 4.93 -11.75 -5.91
N ILE A 178 4.29 -12.47 -4.98
CA ILE A 178 3.09 -12.00 -4.28
C ILE A 178 3.37 -10.71 -3.51
N PHE A 179 4.49 -10.65 -2.80
CA PHE A 179 4.90 -9.44 -2.09
C PHE A 179 5.10 -8.26 -3.03
N GLY A 180 5.79 -8.47 -4.15
CA GLY A 180 5.99 -7.45 -5.18
C GLY A 180 4.66 -6.94 -5.75
N ASP A 181 3.72 -7.84 -6.05
CA ASP A 181 2.39 -7.47 -6.53
C ASP A 181 1.60 -6.66 -5.50
N ARG A 182 1.54 -7.14 -4.24
CA ARG A 182 0.87 -6.42 -3.15
C ARG A 182 1.50 -5.03 -2.92
N TYR A 183 2.83 -4.93 -2.91
CA TYR A 183 3.51 -3.65 -2.74
C TYR A 183 3.28 -2.69 -3.92
N ALA A 184 3.25 -3.21 -5.15
CA ALA A 184 2.94 -2.42 -6.33
C ALA A 184 1.52 -1.81 -6.26
N ARG A 185 0.55 -2.52 -5.67
CA ARG A 185 -0.80 -1.98 -5.43
C ARG A 185 -0.78 -0.77 -4.50
N ILE A 186 -0.02 -0.82 -3.40
CA ILE A 186 0.14 0.33 -2.49
C ILE A 186 0.68 1.53 -3.27
N CYS A 187 1.75 1.31 -4.05
CA CYS A 187 2.36 2.36 -4.88
C CYS A 187 1.38 2.94 -5.90
N TRP A 188 0.53 2.09 -6.50
CA TRP A 188 -0.48 2.51 -7.45
C TRP A 188 -1.58 3.34 -6.78
N TYR A 189 -2.11 2.92 -5.64
CA TYR A 189 -3.10 3.67 -4.89
C TYR A 189 -2.60 5.07 -4.51
N HIS A 190 -1.33 5.16 -4.06
CA HIS A 190 -0.70 6.45 -3.77
C HIS A 190 -0.64 7.35 -5.00
N LYS A 191 -0.29 6.78 -6.16
CA LYS A 191 -0.23 7.52 -7.41
C LYS A 191 -1.61 8.04 -7.80
N ALA A 192 -2.64 7.20 -7.75
CA ALA A 192 -4.00 7.58 -8.09
C ALA A 192 -4.52 8.70 -7.16
N LEU A 193 -4.33 8.55 -5.84
CA LEU A 193 -4.72 9.56 -4.85
C LEU A 193 -3.99 10.90 -5.05
N LYS A 194 -2.68 10.87 -5.36
CA LYS A 194 -1.92 12.08 -5.68
C LYS A 194 -2.39 12.77 -6.96
N GLU A 195 -2.63 12.00 -8.02
CA GLU A 195 -3.14 12.54 -9.28
C GLU A 195 -4.49 13.24 -9.08
N GLN A 196 -5.35 12.61 -8.27
CA GLN A 196 -6.65 13.15 -7.93
C GLN A 196 -6.53 14.42 -7.07
N ALA A 197 -5.77 14.40 -5.98
CA ALA A 197 -5.50 15.58 -5.16
C ALA A 197 -4.96 16.76 -6.01
N GLY A 198 -4.01 16.49 -6.90
CA GLY A 198 -3.43 17.49 -7.79
C GLY A 198 -4.41 18.03 -8.83
N TRP A 199 -5.31 17.20 -9.37
CA TRP A 199 -6.37 17.65 -10.27
C TRP A 199 -7.30 18.65 -9.58
N TYR A 200 -7.76 18.32 -8.37
CA TYR A 200 -8.65 19.19 -7.60
C TYR A 200 -7.98 20.50 -7.19
N HIS A 201 -6.72 20.45 -6.75
CA HIS A 201 -5.98 21.66 -6.40
C HIS A 201 -5.89 22.64 -7.59
N ARG A 202 -5.59 22.13 -8.79
CA ARG A 202 -5.56 22.95 -10.02
C ARG A 202 -6.93 23.49 -10.43
N ALA A 203 -7.99 22.69 -10.30
CA ALA A 203 -9.35 23.10 -10.62
C ALA A 203 -9.83 24.26 -9.72
N LEU A 204 -9.63 24.14 -8.41
CA LEU A 204 -9.96 25.18 -7.43
C LEU A 204 -9.16 26.48 -7.68
N MET A 205 -7.87 26.38 -7.97
CA MET A 205 -7.06 27.56 -8.30
C MET A 205 -7.52 28.25 -9.60
N SER A 206 -7.99 27.49 -10.59
CA SER A 206 -8.52 28.06 -11.84
C SER A 206 -9.82 28.83 -11.61
N ASP A 207 -10.69 28.37 -10.71
CA ASP A 207 -11.96 29.04 -10.39
C ASP A 207 -11.76 30.28 -9.50
N VAL A 208 -10.79 30.24 -8.58
CA VAL A 208 -10.39 31.41 -7.80
C VAL A 208 -9.83 32.51 -8.71
N ILE A 209 -8.95 32.17 -9.65
CA ILE A 209 -8.39 33.17 -10.60
C ILE A 209 -9.49 33.79 -11.47
N LYS A 210 -10.50 33.03 -11.88
CA LYS A 210 -11.65 33.58 -12.64
C LYS A 210 -12.53 34.51 -11.79
N HIS A 211 -12.65 34.27 -10.49
CA HIS A 211 -13.42 35.14 -9.60
C HIS A 211 -12.70 36.43 -9.19
N TYR A 212 -11.37 36.46 -9.24
CA TYR A 212 -10.57 37.67 -8.93
C TYR A 212 -10.12 38.45 -10.18
N ALA A 213 -10.46 37.98 -11.39
CA ALA A 213 -10.19 38.66 -12.66
C ALA A 213 -11.39 39.47 -13.19
N CYS A 214 -12.42 39.69 -12.37
CA CYS A 214 -13.54 40.60 -12.65
C CYS A 214 -13.41 41.90 -11.85
#